data_AF-A0A961X003-F1
#
_entry.id   AF-A0A961X003-F1
#
_cell.length_a   1.000
_cell.length_b   1.000
_cell.length_c   1.000
_cell.angle_alpha   90.00
_cell.angle_beta   90.00
_cell.angle_gamma   90.00
#
_symmetry.space_group_name_H-M   'P 1'
#
loop_
_entity.id
_entity.type
_entity.pdbx_description
1 polymer ?
#
loop_
_entity_poly.entity_id
_entity_poly.type
_entity_poly.pdbx_seq_one_letter_code
_entity_poly.pdbx_strand_id
1 'polypeptide(L)'
;MQEDKEAVFDTAENLELAIRAMTGMVTDMEPRPEAMARAAGSGYSIATDLADWLVRETGLPFRDAHHVTGRAVALAEQRGCGLEDLSLEDMQSLDPKITAQVFEVLSVQKSVASRRSFGGTAPANVREQAAYWRQRLADKR
;
A
#
# COMPACT_ATOMS: atom_id res chain seq x y z
N MET A 1 -13.30 -10.05 -47.10
CA MET A 1 -12.21 -10.74 -46.34
C MET A 1 -10.82 -10.36 -46.86
N GLN A 2 -10.59 -9.11 -47.29
CA GLN A 2 -9.25 -8.61 -47.67
C GLN A 2 -8.72 -7.57 -46.67
N GLU A 3 -9.61 -6.75 -46.12
CA GLU A 3 -9.31 -5.71 -45.11
C GLU A 3 -8.93 -6.25 -43.72
N ASP A 4 -9.01 -7.56 -43.49
CA ASP A 4 -8.63 -8.19 -42.22
C ASP A 4 -7.11 -8.21 -41.99
N LYS A 5 -6.33 -8.25 -43.07
CA LYS A 5 -4.87 -8.43 -43.01
C LYS A 5 -4.15 -7.19 -42.52
N GLU A 6 -4.50 -6.02 -43.04
CA GLU A 6 -3.87 -4.75 -42.66
C GLU A 6 -4.02 -4.51 -41.16
N ALA A 7 -5.24 -4.66 -40.63
CA ALA A 7 -5.50 -4.51 -39.21
C ALA A 7 -4.69 -5.50 -38.33
N VAL A 8 -4.54 -6.76 -38.78
CA VAL A 8 -3.76 -7.77 -38.05
C VAL A 8 -2.26 -7.47 -38.10
N PHE A 9 -1.73 -7.09 -39.26
CA PHE A 9 -0.29 -6.79 -39.41
C PHE A 9 0.09 -5.53 -38.66
N ASP A 10 -0.67 -4.45 -38.81
CA ASP A 10 -0.45 -3.20 -38.08
C ASP A 10 -0.48 -3.44 -36.56
N THR A 11 -1.41 -4.26 -36.08
CA THR A 11 -1.48 -4.61 -34.65
C THR A 11 -0.26 -5.40 -34.20
N ALA A 12 0.17 -6.39 -34.99
CA ALA A 12 1.32 -7.23 -34.65
C ALA A 12 2.62 -6.41 -34.57
N GLU A 13 2.85 -5.53 -35.55
CA GLU A 13 4.03 -4.65 -35.60
C GLU A 13 4.07 -3.68 -34.42
N ASN A 14 2.93 -3.03 -34.13
CA ASN A 14 2.83 -2.11 -33.00
C ASN A 14 3.00 -2.80 -31.65
N LEU A 15 2.43 -4.00 -31.49
CA LEU A 15 2.58 -4.76 -30.25
C LEU A 15 4.02 -5.21 -30.03
N GLU A 16 4.72 -5.67 -31.07
CA GLU A 16 6.13 -6.05 -30.99
C GLU A 16 6.99 -4.85 -30.55
N LEU A 17 6.79 -3.69 -31.18
CA LEU A 17 7.51 -2.46 -30.82
C LEU A 17 7.22 -2.05 -29.37
N ALA A 18 5.95 -2.06 -28.96
CA ALA A 18 5.53 -1.68 -27.61
C ALA A 18 6.14 -2.61 -26.54
N ILE A 19 6.15 -3.92 -26.76
CA ILE A 19 6.74 -4.90 -25.83
C ILE A 19 8.25 -4.67 -25.69
N ARG A 20 8.97 -4.44 -26.79
CA ARG A 20 10.41 -4.17 -26.75
C ARG A 20 10.72 -2.88 -25.99
N ALA A 21 10.00 -1.81 -26.28
CA ALA A 21 10.16 -0.52 -25.60
C ALA A 21 9.87 -0.63 -24.09
N MET A 22 8.75 -1.28 -23.72
CA MET A 22 8.41 -1.49 -22.30
C MET A 22 9.42 -2.39 -21.58
N THR A 23 9.96 -3.40 -22.27
CA THR A 23 11.00 -4.28 -21.70
C THR A 23 12.25 -3.47 -21.34
N GLY A 24 12.71 -2.59 -22.24
CA GLY A 24 13.82 -1.68 -21.96
C GLY A 24 13.51 -0.75 -20.78
N MET A 25 12.36 -0.07 -20.84
CA MET A 25 11.93 0.86 -19.78
C MET A 25 11.88 0.21 -18.39
N VAL A 26 11.31 -0.99 -18.26
CA VAL A 26 11.21 -1.68 -16.97
C VAL A 26 12.57 -2.19 -16.49
N THR A 27 13.46 -2.60 -17.41
CA THR A 27 14.79 -3.10 -17.08
C THR A 27 15.71 -1.98 -16.59
N ASP A 28 15.62 -0.81 -17.22
CA ASP A 28 16.51 0.33 -16.94
C ASP A 28 15.97 1.26 -15.83
N MET A 29 14.74 1.03 -15.36
CA MET A 29 14.13 1.84 -14.31
C MET A 29 14.86 1.70 -12.97
N GLU A 30 15.32 2.83 -12.43
CA GLU A 30 15.91 2.89 -11.09
C GLU A 30 14.91 3.43 -10.05
N PRO A 31 14.53 2.65 -9.03
CA PRO A 31 13.72 3.15 -7.94
C PRO A 31 14.50 4.19 -7.13
N ARG A 32 13.78 5.16 -6.55
CA ARG A 32 14.33 6.14 -5.59
C ARG A 32 13.75 5.86 -4.21
N PRO A 33 14.32 4.93 -3.42
CA PRO A 33 13.66 4.38 -2.24
C PRO A 33 13.27 5.43 -1.21
N GLU A 34 14.12 6.44 -0.99
CA GLU A 34 13.83 7.50 -0.02
C GLU A 34 12.63 8.37 -0.44
N ALA A 35 12.55 8.73 -1.72
CA ALA A 35 11.43 9.52 -2.24
C ALA A 35 10.14 8.70 -2.18
N MET A 36 10.21 7.41 -2.51
CA MET A 36 9.07 6.48 -2.42
C MET A 36 8.62 6.29 -0.97
N ALA A 37 9.55 6.15 -0.02
CA ALA A 37 9.23 6.00 1.39
C ALA A 37 8.57 7.25 1.97
N ARG A 38 9.10 8.45 1.64
CA ARG A 38 8.47 9.73 2.02
C ARG A 38 7.06 9.87 1.44
N ALA A 39 6.88 9.52 0.16
CA ALA A 39 5.57 9.57 -0.46
C ALA A 39 4.59 8.58 0.18
N ALA A 40 5.03 7.36 0.50
CA ALA A 40 4.20 6.35 1.12
C ALA A 40 3.72 6.75 2.53
N GLY A 41 4.54 7.48 3.30
CA GLY A 41 4.17 8.02 4.61
C GLY A 41 3.37 9.33 4.57
N SER A 42 3.24 9.95 3.40
CA SER A 42 2.55 11.24 3.27
C SER A 42 1.03 11.10 3.35
N GLY A 43 0.34 12.18 3.72
CA GLY A 43 -1.13 12.27 3.65
C GLY A 43 -1.87 11.35 4.63
N TYR A 44 -1.25 10.98 5.75
CA TYR A 44 -1.85 10.12 6.77
C TYR A 44 -2.34 8.77 6.23
N SER A 45 -1.60 8.21 5.26
CA SER A 45 -1.92 6.93 4.60
C SER A 45 -2.13 5.75 5.55
N ILE A 46 -1.52 5.81 6.74
CA ILE A 46 -1.64 4.82 7.82
C ILE A 46 -2.85 5.04 8.75
N ALA A 47 -3.68 6.06 8.51
CA ALA A 47 -4.85 6.35 9.35
C ALA A 47 -5.83 5.16 9.41
N THR A 48 -6.03 4.46 8.29
CA THR A 48 -6.90 3.27 8.27
C THR A 48 -6.38 2.16 9.18
N ASP A 49 -5.06 2.04 9.38
CA ASP A 49 -4.49 1.07 10.32
C ASP A 49 -4.84 1.40 11.78
N LEU A 50 -4.98 2.69 12.12
CA LEU A 50 -5.49 3.11 13.42
C LEU A 50 -6.96 2.70 13.60
N ALA A 51 -7.80 2.91 12.59
CA ALA A 51 -9.20 2.52 12.64
C ALA A 51 -9.35 0.99 12.81
N ASP A 52 -8.60 0.20 12.04
CA ASP A 52 -8.60 -1.25 12.14
C ASP A 52 -8.12 -1.73 13.51
N TRP A 53 -7.07 -1.09 14.07
CA TRP A 53 -6.57 -1.39 15.41
C TRP A 53 -7.63 -1.08 16.48
N LEU A 54 -8.33 0.05 16.39
CA LEU A 54 -9.41 0.41 17.32
C LEU A 54 -10.55 -0.61 17.26
N VAL A 55 -10.97 -1.04 16.08
CA VAL A 55 -11.99 -2.09 15.94
C VAL A 55 -11.53 -3.38 16.63
N ARG A 56 -10.28 -3.78 16.39
CA ARG A 56 -9.75 -5.07 16.87
C ARG A 56 -9.46 -5.08 18.37
N GLU A 57 -8.79 -4.06 18.89
CA GLU A 57 -8.28 -4.05 20.27
C GLU A 57 -9.27 -3.46 21.27
N THR A 58 -10.06 -2.45 20.86
CA THR A 58 -10.98 -1.75 21.77
C THR A 58 -12.44 -2.18 21.59
N GLY A 59 -12.72 -2.97 20.54
CA GLY A 59 -14.05 -3.47 20.19
C GLY A 59 -15.00 -2.39 19.67
N LEU A 60 -14.48 -1.26 19.19
CA LEU A 60 -15.32 -0.19 18.65
C LEU A 60 -15.98 -0.63 17.34
N PRO A 61 -17.26 -0.27 17.10
CA PRO A 61 -17.83 -0.35 15.76
C PRO A 61 -16.99 0.47 14.78
N PHE A 62 -16.81 -0.02 13.56
CA PHE A 62 -15.95 0.64 12.56
C PHE A 62 -16.28 2.11 12.35
N ARG A 63 -17.58 2.48 12.35
CA ARG A 63 -18.00 3.88 12.21
C ARG A 63 -17.38 4.76 13.29
N ASP A 64 -17.39 4.31 14.53
CA ASP A 64 -16.91 5.08 15.68
C ASP A 64 -15.37 5.10 15.70
N ALA A 65 -14.72 3.98 15.37
CA ALA A 65 -13.27 3.90 15.17
C ALA A 65 -12.79 4.86 14.05
N HIS A 66 -13.53 4.94 12.95
CA HIS A 66 -13.25 5.87 11.85
C HIS A 66 -13.42 7.33 12.29
N HIS A 67 -14.40 7.65 13.13
CA HIS A 67 -14.55 8.99 13.70
C HIS A 67 -13.38 9.37 14.62
N VAL A 68 -12.96 8.46 15.51
CA VAL A 68 -11.78 8.68 16.39
C VAL A 68 -10.53 8.92 15.54
N THR A 69 -10.32 8.08 14.52
CA THR A 69 -9.21 8.21 13.57
C THR A 69 -9.22 9.55 12.83
N GLY A 70 -10.39 10.00 12.36
CA GLY A 70 -10.52 11.31 11.70
C GLY A 70 -10.13 12.48 12.61
N ARG A 71 -10.46 12.40 13.90
CA ARG A 71 -10.02 13.40 14.89
C ARG A 71 -8.52 13.31 15.16
N ALA A 72 -7.94 12.12 15.17
CA ALA A 72 -6.49 11.94 15.30
C ALA A 72 -5.74 12.57 14.11
N VAL A 73 -6.23 12.37 12.89
CA VAL A 73 -5.68 13.01 11.68
C VAL A 73 -5.78 14.52 11.79
N ALA A 74 -6.94 15.07 12.16
CA ALA A 74 -7.10 16.51 12.32
C ALA A 74 -6.16 17.10 13.39
N LEU A 75 -5.94 16.38 14.49
CA LEU A 75 -5.00 16.78 15.55
C LEU A 75 -3.55 16.76 15.07
N ALA A 76 -3.14 15.72 14.35
CA ALA A 76 -1.80 15.61 13.77
C ALA A 76 -1.56 16.73 12.73
N GLU A 77 -2.55 17.03 11.90
CA GLU A 77 -2.51 18.10 10.91
C GLU A 77 -2.37 19.47 11.57
N GLN A 78 -3.16 19.74 12.62
CA GLN A 78 -3.07 20.98 13.40
C GLN A 78 -1.67 21.18 14.02
N ARG A 79 -0.99 20.09 14.38
CA ARG A 79 0.36 20.12 14.97
C ARG A 79 1.49 20.06 13.93
N GLY A 80 1.16 19.83 12.66
CA GLY A 80 2.14 19.68 11.59
C GLY A 80 3.02 18.44 11.75
N CYS A 81 2.49 17.35 12.32
CA CYS A 81 3.22 16.10 12.54
C CYS A 81 2.49 14.87 11.95
N GLY A 82 3.15 13.71 11.97
CA GLY A 82 2.55 12.43 11.61
C GLY A 82 1.63 11.88 12.71
N LEU A 83 0.87 10.84 12.38
CA LEU A 83 0.06 10.12 13.37
C LEU A 83 0.93 9.37 14.37
N GLU A 84 2.07 8.85 13.89
CA GLU A 84 3.10 8.20 14.68
C GLU A 84 3.78 9.13 15.70
N ASP A 85 3.70 10.44 15.49
CA ASP A 85 4.32 11.47 16.34
C ASP A 85 3.38 11.98 17.45
N LEU A 86 2.09 11.64 17.40
CA LEU A 86 1.15 11.99 18.47
C LEU A 86 1.50 11.22 19.74
N SER A 87 1.46 11.89 20.90
CA SER A 87 1.74 11.22 22.16
C SER A 87 0.62 10.24 22.54
N LEU A 88 0.91 9.29 23.44
CA LEU A 88 -0.12 8.41 23.97
C LEU A 88 -1.23 9.20 24.68
N GLU A 89 -0.89 10.28 25.36
CA GLU A 89 -1.85 11.17 26.03
C GLU A 89 -2.79 11.83 25.01
N ASP A 90 -2.25 12.32 23.89
CA ASP A 90 -3.05 12.86 22.79
C ASP A 90 -4.03 11.82 22.26
N MET A 91 -3.55 10.61 22.00
CA MET A 91 -4.40 9.51 21.53
C MET A 91 -5.48 9.15 22.57
N GLN A 92 -5.11 9.07 23.86
CA GLN A 92 -6.04 8.77 24.94
C GLN A 92 -7.09 9.87 25.17
N SER A 93 -6.77 11.12 24.84
CA SER A 93 -7.75 12.22 24.83
C SER A 93 -8.87 12.01 23.79
N LEU A 94 -8.59 11.22 22.74
CA LEU A 94 -9.55 10.90 21.67
C LEU A 94 -10.35 9.64 21.98
N ASP A 95 -9.71 8.62 22.56
CA ASP A 95 -10.38 7.44 23.13
C ASP A 95 -9.53 6.86 24.28
N PRO A 96 -10.06 6.80 25.52
CA PRO A 96 -9.30 6.36 26.69
C PRO A 96 -8.91 4.87 26.65
N LYS A 97 -9.48 4.07 25.74
CA LYS A 97 -9.10 2.66 25.55
C LYS A 97 -7.83 2.51 24.71
N ILE A 98 -7.31 3.57 24.10
CA ILE A 98 -6.05 3.50 23.35
C ILE A 98 -4.89 3.24 24.33
N THR A 99 -4.06 2.27 23.98
CA THR A 99 -2.88 1.87 24.74
C THR A 99 -1.62 2.14 23.92
N ALA A 100 -0.44 2.02 24.55
CA ALA A 100 0.85 2.18 23.88
C ALA A 100 1.05 1.21 22.70
N GLN A 101 0.28 0.11 22.63
CA GLN A 101 0.33 -0.84 21.52
C GLN A 101 -0.15 -0.24 20.18
N VAL A 102 -0.82 0.91 20.19
CA VAL A 102 -1.22 1.61 18.95
C VAL A 102 0.00 1.96 18.08
N PHE A 103 1.15 2.27 18.68
CA PHE A 103 2.39 2.55 17.95
C PHE A 103 2.97 1.31 17.26
N GLU A 104 2.46 0.11 17.56
CA GLU A 104 2.79 -1.13 16.85
C GLU A 104 2.10 -1.24 15.48
N VAL A 105 1.21 -0.31 15.11
CA VAL A 105 0.60 -0.28 13.76
C VAL A 105 0.91 1.01 12.98
N LEU A 106 1.32 2.08 13.67
CA LEU A 106 1.54 3.40 13.06
C LEU A 106 2.90 3.54 12.37
N SER A 107 3.11 2.79 11.29
CA SER A 107 4.20 3.03 10.33
C SER A 107 3.89 2.34 9.01
N VAL A 108 4.42 2.88 7.90
CA VAL A 108 4.23 2.30 6.56
C VAL A 108 4.65 0.83 6.52
N GLN A 109 5.77 0.48 7.15
CA GLN A 109 6.32 -0.87 7.15
C GLN A 109 5.39 -1.85 7.87
N LYS A 110 4.82 -1.44 9.02
CA LYS A 110 3.89 -2.27 9.78
C LYS A 110 2.54 -2.40 9.06
N SER A 111 2.05 -1.32 8.45
CA SER A 111 0.87 -1.32 7.59
C SER A 111 1.01 -2.37 6.47
N VAL A 112 2.09 -2.29 5.68
CA VAL A 112 2.38 -3.26 4.60
C VAL A 112 2.52 -4.69 5.15
N ALA A 113 3.27 -4.88 6.24
CA ALA A 113 3.49 -6.20 6.83
C ALA A 113 2.20 -6.86 7.35
N SER A 114 1.20 -6.06 7.76
CA SER A 114 -0.08 -6.56 8.28
C SER A 114 -1.00 -7.12 7.18
N ARG A 115 -0.84 -6.72 5.91
CA ARG A 115 -1.68 -7.13 4.78
C ARG A 115 -1.36 -8.55 4.30
N ARG A 116 -1.60 -9.53 5.17
CA ARG A 116 -1.24 -10.95 5.01
C ARG A 116 -2.29 -11.80 4.30
N SER A 117 -3.49 -11.27 4.05
CA SER A 117 -4.51 -11.96 3.24
C SER A 117 -3.96 -12.34 1.86
N PHE A 118 -4.52 -13.39 1.25
CA PHE A 118 -4.10 -13.81 -0.10
C PHE A 118 -4.13 -12.63 -1.09
N GLY A 119 -3.02 -12.40 -1.78
CA GLY A 119 -2.84 -11.26 -2.69
C GLY A 119 -2.47 -9.93 -2.01
N GLY A 120 -2.41 -9.88 -0.68
CA GLY A 120 -1.99 -8.70 0.07
C GLY A 120 -0.52 -8.35 -0.10
N THR A 121 -0.15 -7.13 0.31
CA THR A 121 1.18 -6.53 0.06
C THR A 121 2.26 -6.94 1.05
N ALA A 122 1.95 -7.82 2.02
CA ALA A 122 2.95 -8.28 2.98
C ALA A 122 4.18 -8.88 2.29
N PRO A 123 5.41 -8.66 2.80
CA PRO A 123 6.63 -9.14 2.13
C PRO A 123 6.68 -10.65 1.87
N ALA A 124 6.05 -11.45 2.73
CA ALA A 124 5.92 -12.90 2.51
C ALA A 124 5.08 -13.20 1.25
N ASN A 125 3.92 -12.56 1.13
CA ASN A 125 3.01 -12.72 0.00
C ASN A 125 3.63 -12.24 -1.31
N VAL A 126 4.34 -11.11 -1.29
CA VAL A 126 5.03 -10.58 -2.49
C VAL A 126 6.13 -11.55 -2.96
N ARG A 127 6.90 -12.15 -2.04
CA ARG A 127 7.91 -13.17 -2.39
C ARG A 127 7.27 -14.43 -2.96
N GLU A 128 6.18 -14.89 -2.38
CA GLU A 128 5.42 -16.04 -2.87
C GLU A 128 4.91 -15.79 -4.30
N GLN A 129 4.28 -14.62 -4.54
CA GLN A 129 3.78 -14.25 -5.86
C GLN A 129 4.90 -14.10 -6.89
N ALA A 130 6.04 -13.52 -6.51
CA ALA A 130 7.20 -13.42 -7.39
C ALA A 130 7.73 -14.82 -7.79
N ALA A 131 7.78 -15.76 -6.85
CA ALA A 131 8.19 -17.13 -7.13
C ALA A 131 7.19 -17.84 -8.07
N TYR A 132 5.89 -17.71 -7.78
CA TYR A 132 4.82 -18.27 -8.62
C TYR A 132 4.93 -17.80 -10.08
N TRP A 133 5.07 -16.50 -10.32
CA TRP A 133 5.15 -15.96 -11.67
C TRP A 133 6.44 -16.34 -12.40
N ARG A 134 7.58 -16.41 -11.69
CA ARG A 134 8.83 -16.90 -12.27
C ARG A 134 8.70 -18.33 -12.78
N GLN A 135 8.08 -19.21 -11.99
CA GLN A 135 7.84 -20.59 -12.40
C GLN A 135 6.87 -20.66 -13.59
N ARG A 136 5.70 -20.02 -13.47
CA ARG A 136 4.65 -20.06 -14.49
C ARG A 136 5.11 -19.51 -15.85
N LEU A 137 5.98 -18.49 -15.85
CA LEU A 137 6.52 -17.93 -17.10
C LEU A 137 7.66 -18.76 -17.68
N ALA A 138 8.41 -19.49 -16.86
CA ALA A 138 9.41 -20.43 -17.33
C ALA A 138 8.77 -21.63 -18.03
N ASP A 139 7.66 -22.15 -17.49
CA ASP A 139 6.94 -23.32 -18.03
C ASP A 139 6.24 -23.03 -19.38
N LYS A 140 6.02 -21.76 -19.70
CA LYS A 140 5.37 -21.31 -20.95
C LYS A 140 6.34 -20.98 -22.08
N ARG A 141 7.64 -21.13 -21.83
CA ARG A 141 8.70 -20.68 -22.72
C ARG A 141 9.16 -21.78 -23.67
#